data_AF-A0A235H6N3-F1
#
_entry.id   AF-A0A235H6N3-F1
#
_cell.length_a   1.000
_cell.length_b   1.000
_cell.length_c   1.000
_cell.angle_alpha   90.00
_cell.angle_beta   90.00
_cell.angle_gamma   90.00
#
_symmetry.space_group_name_H-M   'P 1'
#
loop_
_entity.id
_entity.type
_entity.pdbx_description
1 polymer ?
#
loop_
_entity_poly.entity_id
_entity_poly.type
_entity_poly.pdbx_seq_one_letter_code
_entity_poly.pdbx_strand_id
1 'polypeptide(L)'
;MPKPKNFSVENAAGERFQLDASQPGHVLVYRFADKAKATDWKSRRRNTTGGGFAKPSDAVLNDWAIKQSSFGSQSENTNDNPFLSVATDYETLYARAEGWVKKILETAPDLGIFSVPYDKLYRPSPTKPLSREETEWLYYDGDDELETHLASWAANPYKT
;
A
#
# COMPACT_ATOMS: atom_id res chain seq x y z
N MET A 1 5.88 23.05 -8.06
CA MET A 1 5.14 21.77 -8.14
C MET A 1 4.77 21.34 -6.72
N PRO A 2 3.60 20.72 -6.47
CA PRO A 2 3.27 20.25 -5.13
C PRO A 2 4.25 19.15 -4.70
N LYS A 3 4.72 19.21 -3.45
CA LYS A 3 5.55 18.16 -2.85
C LYS A 3 4.75 16.86 -2.78
N PRO A 4 5.41 15.68 -2.87
CA PRO A 4 4.77 14.41 -2.57
C PRO A 4 4.03 14.47 -1.25
N LYS A 5 2.79 13.97 -1.22
CA LYS A 5 2.06 13.76 0.03
C LYS A 5 2.49 12.41 0.60
N ASN A 6 3.76 12.35 0.99
CA ASN A 6 4.30 11.18 1.66
C ASN A 6 3.63 11.00 3.02
N PHE A 7 3.78 9.82 3.61
CA PHE A 7 3.25 9.60 4.94
C PHE A 7 3.90 10.55 5.94
N SER A 8 3.08 11.10 6.82
CA SER A 8 3.47 11.78 8.05
C SER A 8 2.26 11.78 8.97
N VAL A 9 2.46 11.99 10.27
CA VAL A 9 1.33 12.07 11.22
C VAL A 9 0.39 13.22 10.86
N GLU A 10 0.94 14.34 10.39
CA GLU A 10 0.19 15.52 9.95
C GLU A 10 -0.62 15.22 8.68
N ASN A 11 -0.01 14.51 7.73
CA ASN A 11 -0.71 14.11 6.53
C ASN A 11 -1.81 13.12 6.87
N ALA A 12 -1.54 12.08 7.66
CA ALA A 12 -2.51 11.07 8.10
C ALA A 12 -3.49 11.55 9.20
N ALA A 13 -3.61 12.87 9.43
CA ALA A 13 -4.50 13.40 10.46
C ALA A 13 -5.95 12.92 10.27
N GLY A 14 -6.50 12.31 11.31
CA GLY A 14 -7.85 11.75 11.32
C GLY A 14 -8.00 10.39 10.63
N GLU A 15 -6.90 9.76 10.21
CA GLU A 15 -6.86 8.36 9.79
C GLU A 15 -6.39 7.46 10.94
N ARG A 16 -6.70 6.17 10.85
CA ARG A 16 -6.20 5.15 11.78
C ARG A 16 -4.87 4.62 11.27
N PHE A 17 -3.88 4.62 12.14
CA PHE A 17 -2.54 4.09 11.87
C PHE A 17 -1.85 3.72 13.18
N GLN A 18 -0.82 2.89 13.09
CA GLN A 18 0.07 2.58 14.19
C GLN A 18 1.51 2.86 13.78
N LEU A 19 2.27 3.52 14.66
CA LEU A 19 3.70 3.74 14.45
C LEU A 19 4.49 2.54 14.97
N ASP A 20 5.59 2.22 14.31
CA ASP A 20 6.52 1.22 14.84
C ASP A 20 7.32 1.85 16.00
N ALA A 21 7.06 1.38 17.22
CA ALA A 21 7.72 1.88 18.43
C ALA A 21 9.25 1.61 18.43
N SER A 22 9.71 0.65 17.64
CA SER A 22 11.12 0.28 17.53
C SER A 22 11.86 1.01 16.40
N GLN A 23 11.13 1.62 15.46
CA GLN A 23 11.69 2.28 14.28
C GLN A 23 11.09 3.68 14.10
N PRO A 24 11.73 4.72 14.65
CA PRO A 24 11.29 6.10 14.49
C PRO A 24 11.15 6.48 13.00
N GLY A 25 10.02 7.10 12.66
CA GLY A 25 9.72 7.49 11.26
C GLY A 25 9.18 6.34 10.41
N HIS A 26 8.77 5.24 11.03
CA HIS A 26 8.08 4.13 10.37
C HIS A 26 6.63 4.01 10.85
N VAL A 27 5.77 3.58 9.93
CA VAL A 27 4.37 3.24 10.18
C VAL A 27 4.17 1.77 9.87
N LEU A 28 3.33 1.10 10.67
CA LEU A 28 2.89 -0.24 10.37
C LEU A 28 1.85 -0.21 9.25
N VAL A 29 2.10 -0.98 8.21
CA VAL A 29 1.18 -1.18 7.10
C VAL A 29 0.89 -2.66 6.89
N TYR A 30 -0.22 -2.92 6.22
CA TYR A 30 -0.83 -4.23 6.12
C TYR A 30 -1.20 -4.53 4.66
N ARG A 31 -1.01 -5.78 4.25
CA ARG A 31 -1.46 -6.27 2.95
C ARG A 31 -1.88 -7.74 3.04
N PHE A 32 -3.02 -8.05 2.44
CA PHE A 32 -3.55 -9.41 2.33
C PHE A 32 -3.14 -10.02 0.99
N ALA A 33 -2.51 -11.19 1.01
CA ALA A 33 -2.11 -11.93 -0.19
C ALA A 33 -1.69 -13.36 0.16
N ASP A 34 -1.25 -14.13 -0.84
CA ASP A 34 -0.67 -15.46 -0.65
C ASP A 34 0.85 -15.36 -0.54
N LYS A 35 1.42 -15.69 0.63
CA LYS A 35 2.88 -15.58 0.83
C LYS A 35 3.67 -16.57 -0.05
N ALA A 36 3.02 -17.62 -0.56
CA ALA A 36 3.65 -18.54 -1.49
C ALA A 36 3.71 -17.97 -2.93
N LYS A 37 3.02 -16.86 -3.21
CA LYS A 37 2.97 -16.20 -4.53
C LYS A 37 3.72 -14.88 -4.51
N ALA A 38 5.00 -14.93 -4.87
CA ALA A 38 5.88 -13.76 -4.91
C ALA A 38 5.32 -12.57 -5.72
N THR A 39 4.48 -12.83 -6.73
CA THR A 39 3.87 -11.78 -7.56
C THR A 39 2.87 -10.89 -6.81
N ASP A 40 2.26 -11.38 -5.73
CA ASP A 40 1.21 -10.66 -5.00
C ASP A 40 1.78 -9.52 -4.12
N TRP A 41 3.08 -9.59 -3.85
CA TRP A 41 3.85 -8.68 -2.99
C TRP A 41 4.65 -7.63 -3.78
N LYS A 42 4.42 -7.57 -5.09
CA LYS A 42 5.15 -6.69 -6.03
C LYS A 42 4.16 -5.84 -6.81
N SER A 43 4.53 -4.59 -7.04
CA SER A 43 3.86 -3.72 -8.01
C SER A 43 3.87 -4.38 -9.40
N ARG A 44 2.92 -4.01 -10.26
CA ARG A 44 2.90 -4.52 -11.64
C ARG A 44 4.15 -4.17 -12.42
N ARG A 45 4.68 -2.97 -12.20
CA ARG A 45 5.95 -2.57 -12.82
C ARG A 45 7.10 -3.44 -12.37
N ARG A 46 7.28 -3.67 -11.07
CA ARG A 46 8.34 -4.57 -10.58
C ARG A 46 8.18 -5.99 -11.14
N ASN A 47 6.95 -6.51 -11.19
CA ASN A 47 6.69 -7.82 -11.80
C ASN A 47 7.07 -7.88 -13.29
N THR A 48 6.99 -6.77 -14.00
CA THR A 48 7.27 -6.70 -15.45
C THR A 48 8.74 -6.42 -15.76
N THR A 49 9.36 -5.50 -15.03
CA THR A 49 10.69 -4.96 -15.36
C THR A 49 11.76 -5.27 -14.31
N GLY A 50 11.41 -5.95 -13.22
CA GLY A 50 12.24 -6.03 -12.03
C GLY A 50 12.25 -4.71 -11.23
N GLY A 51 13.07 -4.65 -10.18
CA GLY A 51 13.30 -3.44 -9.38
C GLY A 51 14.50 -2.62 -9.86
N GLY A 52 14.81 -1.53 -9.13
CA GLY A 52 16.01 -0.72 -9.38
C GLY A 52 15.92 0.17 -10.63
N PHE A 53 14.71 0.42 -11.13
CA PHE A 53 14.51 1.36 -12.22
C PHE A 53 14.65 2.81 -11.73
N ALA A 54 15.05 3.71 -12.63
CA ALA A 54 15.22 5.12 -12.30
C ALA A 54 13.94 5.69 -11.68
N LYS A 55 14.07 6.25 -10.47
CA LYS A 55 12.95 6.84 -9.74
C LYS A 55 12.38 8.01 -10.54
N PRO A 56 11.09 7.98 -10.92
CA PRO A 56 10.44 9.12 -11.55
C PRO A 56 10.51 10.35 -10.65
N SER A 57 10.34 11.53 -11.25
CA SER A 57 10.21 12.75 -10.45
C SER A 57 8.98 12.68 -9.54
N ASP A 58 9.05 13.41 -8.43
CA ASP A 58 7.94 13.57 -7.49
C ASP A 58 6.62 13.96 -8.16
N ALA A 59 6.67 14.77 -9.22
CA ALA A 59 5.49 15.17 -9.97
C ALA A 59 4.84 13.98 -10.70
N VAL A 60 5.64 13.09 -11.28
CA VAL A 60 5.15 11.88 -11.96
C VAL A 60 4.60 10.88 -10.96
N LEU A 61 5.29 10.68 -9.82
CA LEU A 61 4.80 9.80 -8.75
C LEU A 61 3.47 10.30 -8.18
N ASN A 62 3.32 11.61 -8.00
CA ASN A 62 2.04 12.20 -7.57
C ASN A 62 0.92 12.01 -8.59
N ASP A 63 1.20 12.19 -9.89
CA ASP A 63 0.21 11.96 -10.95
C ASP A 63 -0.26 10.49 -10.95
N TRP A 64 0.67 9.54 -10.79
CA TRP A 64 0.34 8.12 -10.66
C TRP A 64 -0.45 7.81 -9.38
N ALA A 65 -0.06 8.37 -8.23
CA ALA A 65 -0.79 8.20 -6.96
C ALA A 65 -2.21 8.76 -7.00
N ILE A 66 -2.44 9.87 -7.74
CA ILE A 66 -3.78 10.43 -7.97
C ILE A 66 -4.61 9.53 -8.90
N LYS A 67 -3.99 8.92 -9.91
CA LYS A 67 -4.66 7.98 -10.82
C LYS A 67 -5.07 6.70 -10.10
N GLN A 68 -4.26 6.24 -9.15
CA GLN A 68 -4.60 5.10 -8.29
C GLN A 68 -5.93 5.34 -7.57
N SER A 69 -6.88 4.42 -7.74
CA SER A 69 -8.23 4.58 -7.21
C SER A 69 -8.57 3.74 -5.99
N SER A 70 -7.96 2.57 -5.85
CA SER A 70 -8.23 1.60 -4.80
C SER A 70 -7.35 0.36 -4.96
N PHE A 71 -7.35 -0.49 -3.94
CA PHE A 71 -6.87 -1.86 -3.99
C PHE A 71 -7.50 -2.64 -5.16
N GLY A 72 -6.65 -3.28 -5.94
CA GLY A 72 -6.97 -4.07 -7.12
C GLY A 72 -7.53 -3.28 -8.30
N SER A 73 -7.48 -1.96 -8.30
CA SER A 73 -8.00 -1.11 -9.38
C SER A 73 -7.33 -1.37 -10.73
N GLN A 74 -7.98 -0.98 -11.83
CA GLN A 74 -7.35 -1.02 -13.16
C GLN A 74 -6.06 -0.21 -13.19
N SER A 75 -6.00 0.92 -12.45
CA SER A 75 -4.79 1.72 -12.28
C SER A 75 -3.67 0.96 -11.56
N GLU A 76 -3.96 0.19 -10.51
CA GLU A 76 -2.96 -0.68 -9.85
C GLU A 76 -2.42 -1.70 -10.84
N ASN A 77 -3.29 -2.18 -11.72
CA ASN A 77 -2.98 -3.23 -12.67
C ASN A 77 -2.32 -2.74 -13.97
N THR A 78 -1.97 -1.46 -14.09
CA THR A 78 -1.20 -0.97 -15.24
C THR A 78 0.28 -1.34 -15.11
N ASN A 79 0.89 -1.81 -16.20
CA ASN A 79 2.29 -2.30 -16.20
C ASN A 79 3.31 -1.25 -15.75
N ASP A 80 2.98 0.04 -15.87
CA ASP A 80 3.89 1.13 -15.51
C ASP A 80 3.70 1.62 -14.07
N ASN A 81 2.70 1.10 -13.34
CA ASN A 81 2.44 1.51 -11.97
C ASN A 81 3.50 0.93 -11.01
N PRO A 82 4.32 1.79 -10.37
CA PRO A 82 5.34 1.34 -9.42
C PRO A 82 4.78 1.17 -8.01
N PHE A 83 3.49 1.42 -7.80
CA PHE A 83 2.89 1.38 -6.48
C PHE A 83 2.26 0.03 -6.17
N LEU A 84 2.30 -0.31 -4.89
CA LEU A 84 1.57 -1.40 -4.29
C LEU A 84 0.62 -0.81 -3.23
N SER A 85 -0.68 -1.14 -3.30
CA SER A 85 -1.62 -0.68 -2.27
C SER A 85 -1.37 -1.40 -0.94
N VAL A 86 -1.33 -0.65 0.15
CA VAL A 86 -1.22 -1.13 1.54
C VAL A 86 -2.21 -0.36 2.41
N ALA A 87 -2.60 -0.92 3.56
CA ALA A 87 -3.49 -0.23 4.51
C ALA A 87 -2.75 0.07 5.80
N THR A 88 -3.09 1.18 6.47
CA THR A 88 -2.55 1.50 7.80
C THR A 88 -3.39 0.92 8.94
N ASP A 89 -4.59 0.40 8.64
CA ASP A 89 -5.45 -0.30 9.60
C ASP A 89 -6.27 -1.39 8.90
N TYR A 90 -5.85 -2.64 9.04
CA TYR A 90 -6.47 -3.76 8.31
C TYR A 90 -7.91 -4.08 8.77
N GLU A 91 -8.25 -3.77 10.03
CA GLU A 91 -9.60 -3.97 10.56
C GLU A 91 -10.59 -2.98 9.95
N THR A 92 -10.18 -1.70 9.87
CA THR A 92 -10.96 -0.65 9.21
C THR A 92 -11.06 -0.91 7.73
N LEU A 93 -9.97 -1.33 7.08
CA LEU A 93 -10.01 -1.80 5.69
C LEU A 93 -11.09 -2.88 5.53
N TYR A 94 -11.10 -3.94 6.34
CA TYR A 94 -12.10 -5.00 6.23
C TYR A 94 -13.53 -4.52 6.50
N ALA A 95 -13.73 -3.63 7.47
CA ALA A 95 -15.05 -3.10 7.82
C ALA A 95 -15.63 -2.17 6.74
N ARG A 96 -14.77 -1.50 5.96
CA ARG A 96 -15.14 -0.48 4.97
C ARG A 96 -14.96 -0.94 3.52
N ALA A 97 -14.24 -2.03 3.29
CA ALA A 97 -13.92 -2.52 1.96
C ALA A 97 -15.17 -2.81 1.12
N GLU A 98 -15.19 -2.29 -0.09
CA GLU A 98 -16.30 -2.49 -1.02
C GLU A 98 -15.97 -3.52 -2.11
N GLY A 99 -17.01 -4.21 -2.57
CA GLY A 99 -17.02 -5.00 -3.81
C GLY A 99 -15.86 -5.99 -3.95
N TRP A 100 -14.90 -5.66 -4.81
CA TRP A 100 -13.74 -6.50 -5.13
C TRP A 100 -12.70 -6.55 -4.00
N VAL A 101 -12.48 -5.44 -3.28
CA VAL A 101 -11.50 -5.40 -2.18
C VAL A 101 -11.91 -6.42 -1.12
N LYS A 102 -13.19 -6.46 -0.76
CA LYS A 102 -13.74 -7.45 0.16
C LYS A 102 -13.44 -8.89 -0.25
N LYS A 103 -13.55 -9.21 -1.55
CA LYS A 103 -13.22 -10.54 -2.09
C LYS A 103 -11.75 -10.91 -1.91
N ILE A 104 -10.83 -9.96 -2.10
CA ILE A 104 -9.40 -10.19 -1.80
C ILE A 104 -9.24 -10.54 -0.32
N LEU A 105 -9.83 -9.72 0.56
CA LEU A 105 -9.71 -9.88 2.01
C LEU A 105 -10.30 -11.19 2.52
N GLU A 106 -11.31 -11.76 1.86
CA GLU A 106 -11.93 -13.03 2.26
C GLU A 106 -11.22 -14.27 1.67
N THR A 107 -10.39 -14.10 0.64
CA THR A 107 -9.77 -15.22 -0.10
C THR A 107 -8.27 -15.39 0.19
N ALA A 108 -7.56 -14.28 0.41
CA ALA A 108 -6.14 -14.28 0.71
C ALA A 108 -5.81 -15.14 1.94
N PRO A 109 -4.83 -16.05 1.90
CA PRO A 109 -4.50 -16.89 3.05
C PRO A 109 -3.72 -16.15 4.14
N ASP A 110 -2.91 -15.16 3.77
CA ASP A 110 -1.96 -14.52 4.68
C ASP A 110 -2.22 -13.01 4.79
N LEU A 111 -1.83 -12.48 5.94
CA LEU A 111 -1.72 -11.05 6.23
C LEU A 111 -0.25 -10.74 6.49
N GLY A 112 0.32 -9.87 5.67
CA GLY A 112 1.65 -9.30 5.90
C GLY A 112 1.56 -8.03 6.74
N ILE A 113 2.43 -7.94 7.75
CA ILE A 113 2.61 -6.78 8.61
C ILE A 113 4.00 -6.22 8.34
N PHE A 114 4.08 -4.95 7.94
CA PHE A 114 5.32 -4.32 7.48
C PHE A 114 5.59 -3.02 8.25
N SER A 115 6.86 -2.77 8.56
CA SER A 115 7.30 -1.50 9.16
C SER A 115 7.98 -0.65 8.10
N VAL A 116 7.25 0.32 7.56
CA VAL A 116 7.64 1.03 6.35
C VAL A 116 8.06 2.48 6.67
N PRO A 117 9.20 2.96 6.15
CA PRO A 117 9.60 4.36 6.25
C PRO A 117 8.57 5.31 5.64
N TYR A 118 8.33 6.44 6.28
CA TYR A 118 7.34 7.43 5.85
C TYR A 118 7.52 7.92 4.39
N ASP A 119 8.76 8.05 3.93
CA ASP A 119 9.11 8.56 2.60
C ASP A 119 8.89 7.54 1.47
N LYS A 120 8.56 6.29 1.81
CA LYS A 120 8.21 5.21 0.87
C LYS A 120 6.70 5.09 0.63
N LEU A 121 5.89 5.76 1.45
CA LEU A 121 4.42 5.72 1.37
C LEU A 121 3.87 7.01 0.82
N TYR A 122 2.99 6.89 -0.17
CA TYR A 122 2.37 8.01 -0.87
C TYR A 122 0.87 7.96 -0.64
N ARG A 123 0.27 9.13 -0.39
CA ARG A 123 -1.18 9.25 -0.24
C ARG A 123 -1.87 9.05 -1.60
N PRO A 124 -2.90 8.18 -1.70
CA PRO A 124 -3.74 8.06 -2.88
C PRO A 124 -4.59 9.33 -3.09
N SER A 125 -5.30 9.42 -4.22
CA SER A 125 -6.04 10.65 -4.58
C SER A 125 -6.92 11.19 -3.44
N PRO A 126 -6.76 12.47 -3.02
CA PRO A 126 -7.57 13.06 -1.95
C PRO A 126 -9.04 13.28 -2.36
N THR A 127 -9.36 13.19 -3.65
CA THR A 127 -10.72 13.29 -4.18
C THR A 127 -11.50 11.98 -4.12
N LYS A 128 -10.89 10.90 -3.58
CA LYS A 128 -11.52 9.59 -3.44
C LYS A 128 -11.72 9.29 -1.95
N PRO A 129 -12.91 9.56 -1.39
CA PRO A 129 -13.21 9.30 0.01
C PRO A 129 -12.97 7.85 0.41
N LEU A 130 -13.25 6.90 -0.50
CA LEU A 130 -13.14 5.47 -0.24
C LEU A 130 -11.72 5.04 0.17
N SER A 131 -10.66 5.48 -0.53
CA SER A 131 -9.27 5.16 -0.14
C SER A 131 -8.95 5.61 1.28
N ARG A 132 -9.47 6.77 1.70
CA ARG A 132 -9.29 7.27 3.07
C ARG A 132 -10.08 6.43 4.08
N GLU A 133 -11.30 6.03 3.74
CA GLU A 133 -12.12 5.16 4.59
C GLU A 133 -11.52 3.75 4.73
N GLU A 134 -10.87 3.25 3.68
CA GLU A 134 -10.14 1.99 3.63
C GLU A 134 -8.72 2.08 4.23
N THR A 135 -8.29 3.28 4.66
CA THR A 135 -6.94 3.56 5.19
C THR A 135 -5.81 3.23 4.21
N GLU A 136 -6.09 3.34 2.91
CA GLU A 136 -5.17 3.01 1.83
C GLU A 136 -4.01 4.02 1.73
N TRP A 137 -2.80 3.47 1.61
CA TRP A 137 -1.57 4.15 1.27
C TRP A 137 -0.84 3.39 0.16
N LEU A 138 0.03 4.06 -0.58
CA LEU A 138 0.71 3.50 -1.74
C LEU A 138 2.19 3.35 -1.46
N TYR A 139 2.67 2.11 -1.41
CA TYR A 139 4.09 1.82 -1.27
C TYR A 139 4.79 1.93 -2.62
N TYR A 140 5.82 2.77 -2.72
CA TYR A 140 6.66 2.86 -3.92
C TYR A 140 7.66 1.70 -3.96
N ASP A 141 7.35 0.71 -4.78
CA ASP A 141 8.07 -0.56 -4.90
C ASP A 141 9.20 -0.51 -5.95
N GLY A 142 9.65 0.69 -6.35
CA GLY A 142 10.68 0.83 -7.39
C GLY A 142 12.11 0.68 -6.89
N ASP A 143 12.36 1.08 -5.64
CA ASP A 143 13.68 1.01 -5.02
C ASP A 143 13.90 -0.40 -4.45
N ASP A 144 13.04 -0.82 -3.52
CA ASP A 144 13.10 -2.05 -2.75
C ASP A 144 11.73 -2.75 -2.73
N GLU A 145 11.73 -4.06 -2.44
CA GLU A 145 10.49 -4.85 -2.35
C GLU A 145 9.81 -4.59 -1.02
N LEU A 146 8.47 -4.57 -0.97
CA LEU A 146 7.73 -4.39 0.29
C LEU A 146 8.14 -5.43 1.34
N GLU A 147 8.44 -6.66 0.92
CA GLU A 147 8.87 -7.75 1.80
C GLU A 147 10.19 -7.46 2.55
N THR A 148 11.01 -6.52 2.07
CA THR A 148 12.22 -6.08 2.81
C THR A 148 11.89 -5.36 4.12
N HIS A 149 10.65 -4.87 4.25
CA HIS A 149 10.11 -4.23 5.45
C HIS A 149 9.23 -5.16 6.29
N LEU A 150 9.20 -6.46 6.00
CA LEU A 150 8.37 -7.42 6.71
C LEU A 150 8.72 -7.47 8.20
N ALA A 151 7.75 -7.14 9.04
CA ALA A 151 7.84 -7.31 10.48
C ALA A 151 7.40 -8.72 10.89
N SER A 152 6.25 -9.18 10.37
CA SER A 152 5.74 -10.53 10.63
C SER A 152 4.67 -10.96 9.64
N TRP A 153 4.48 -12.27 9.56
CA TRP A 153 3.34 -12.91 8.89
C TRP A 153 2.29 -13.30 9.91
N ALA A 154 1.02 -13.11 9.56
CA ALA A 154 -0.13 -13.65 10.29
C ALA A 154 -1.05 -14.42 9.33
N ALA A 155 -1.81 -15.37 9.88
CA ALA A 155 -2.94 -15.95 9.15
C ALA A 155 -3.99 -14.86 8.92
N ASN A 156 -4.67 -14.89 7.77
CA ASN A 156 -5.76 -13.95 7.52
C ASN A 156 -6.90 -14.18 8.53
N PRO A 157 -7.22 -13.21 9.40
CA PRO A 157 -8.27 -13.35 10.41
C PRO A 157 -9.70 -13.40 9.84
N TYR A 158 -9.88 -13.06 8.56
CA TYR A 158 -11.18 -12.98 7.90
C TYR A 158 -11.42 -14.12 6.91
N LYS A 159 -10.44 -15.00 6.73
CA LYS A 159 -10.60 -16.20 5.92
C LYS A 159 -11.33 -17.25 6.75
N THR A 160 -12.60 -17.48 6.40
CA THR A 160 -13.43 -18.57 6.95
C THR A 160 -13.20 -19.88 6.22
#